data_AF-A0A8J8E0E9-F1
#
_entry.id   AF-A0A8J8E0E9-F1
#
_cell.length_a   1.000
_cell.length_b   1.000
_cell.length_c   1.000
_cell.angle_alpha   90.00
_cell.angle_beta   90.00
_cell.angle_gamma   90.00
#
_symmetry.space_group_name_H-M   'P 1'
#
loop_
_entity.id
_entity.type
_entity.pdbx_description
1 polymer ?
#
loop_
_entity_poly.entity_id
_entity_poly.type
_entity_poly.pdbx_seq_one_letter_code
_entity_poly.pdbx_strand_id
1 'polypeptide(L)'
;MGFLSRLFGGKKETGTEEIQIVSRKPVGKFHVEKVFHIMGRETLVGTVERGVIYPGYKVKGKKAAVIYRIEKGRKAVDFVIDGDKAALILEGSTKAKEGDTLEVYQS
;
A
#
# COMPACT_ATOMS: atom_id res chain seq x y z
N MET A 1 15.87 28.77 25.41
CA MET A 1 15.80 27.36 25.85
C MET A 1 14.34 27.02 26.11
N GLY A 2 13.72 26.23 25.24
CA GLY A 2 12.33 25.79 25.41
C GLY A 2 12.20 24.38 24.84
N PHE A 3 12.21 23.39 25.72
CA PHE A 3 12.28 21.94 25.48
C PHE A 3 11.09 21.32 24.69
N LEU A 4 10.17 22.14 24.16
CA LEU A 4 8.92 21.71 23.52
C LEU A 4 8.94 21.79 21.99
N SER A 5 9.91 22.49 21.37
CA SER A 5 10.03 22.54 19.90
C SER A 5 10.62 21.27 19.27
N ARG A 6 11.04 20.28 20.09
CA ARG A 6 11.58 18.99 19.63
C ARG A 6 10.56 17.84 19.55
N LEU A 7 9.33 18.01 20.07
CA LEU A 7 8.29 16.98 20.04
C LEU A 7 7.37 17.07 18.80
N PHE A 8 7.38 18.20 18.10
CA PHE A 8 6.82 18.35 16.75
C PHE A 8 7.92 18.28 15.68
N GLY A 9 8.98 17.51 15.95
CA GLY A 9 10.08 17.23 15.04
C GLY A 9 9.81 16.06 14.10
N GLY A 10 8.55 15.86 13.69
CA GLY A 10 8.25 15.05 12.52
C GLY A 10 8.61 15.88 11.30
N LYS A 11 9.83 15.71 10.80
CA LYS A 11 10.25 16.16 9.47
C LYS A 11 9.07 16.03 8.51
N LYS A 12 8.54 17.16 8.07
CA LYS A 12 7.84 17.27 6.79
C LYS A 12 8.90 17.23 5.69
N GLU A 13 9.62 16.11 5.65
CA GLU A 13 10.42 15.70 4.51
C GLU A 13 9.71 14.43 4.03
N THR A 14 9.30 14.33 2.78
CA THR A 14 10.10 14.68 1.63
C THR A 14 9.25 15.32 0.55
N GLY A 15 9.91 16.13 -0.29
CA GLY A 15 9.40 16.42 -1.61
C GLY A 15 8.97 15.12 -2.31
N THR A 16 8.05 15.29 -3.24
CA THR A 16 7.54 14.31 -4.18
C THR A 16 8.65 13.62 -4.97
N GLU A 17 9.44 12.77 -4.33
CA GLU A 17 10.08 11.67 -5.03
C GLU A 17 8.98 10.63 -5.24
N GLU A 18 8.52 10.52 -6.49
CA GLU A 18 7.54 9.51 -6.84
C GLU A 18 8.09 8.14 -6.47
N ILE A 19 7.30 7.35 -5.75
CA ILE A 19 7.67 5.98 -5.38
C ILE A 19 8.00 5.22 -6.67
N GLN A 20 9.27 4.84 -6.83
CA GLN A 20 9.73 4.15 -8.03
C GLN A 20 9.61 2.64 -7.85
N ILE A 21 9.23 1.94 -8.91
CA ILE A 21 9.26 0.47 -8.98
C ILE A 21 10.49 0.11 -9.81
N VAL A 22 11.41 -0.66 -9.22
CA VAL A 22 12.66 -1.07 -9.89
C VAL A 22 12.65 -2.54 -10.30
N SER A 23 11.72 -3.33 -9.77
CA SER A 23 11.46 -4.70 -10.19
C SER A 23 10.94 -4.74 -11.64
N ARG A 24 11.49 -5.65 -12.44
CA ARG A 24 11.12 -5.80 -13.87
C ARG A 24 9.80 -6.55 -14.08
N LYS A 25 9.39 -7.40 -13.14
CA LYS A 25 8.19 -8.24 -13.26
C LYS A 25 7.34 -8.12 -12.01
N PRO A 26 6.00 -8.11 -12.14
CA PRO A 26 5.11 -8.17 -10.99
C PRO A 26 5.23 -9.54 -10.31
N VAL A 27 5.17 -9.52 -8.99
CA VAL A 27 5.15 -10.71 -8.13
C VAL A 27 3.72 -11.13 -7.78
N GLY A 28 2.74 -10.25 -7.97
CA GLY A 28 1.34 -10.55 -7.75
C GLY A 28 0.37 -9.59 -8.42
N LYS A 29 -0.92 -9.89 -8.26
CA LYS A 29 -2.05 -9.07 -8.71
C LYS A 29 -3.11 -8.97 -7.64
N PHE A 30 -3.68 -7.78 -7.48
CA PHE A 30 -4.69 -7.48 -6.49
C PHE A 30 -5.91 -6.83 -7.14
N HIS A 31 -7.06 -7.51 -7.09
CA HIS A 31 -8.32 -6.98 -7.58
C HIS A 31 -8.98 -6.10 -6.53
N VAL A 32 -9.18 -4.84 -6.84
CA VAL A 32 -9.73 -3.84 -5.92
C VAL A 32 -11.26 -3.92 -5.92
N GLU A 33 -11.85 -4.25 -4.77
CA GLU A 33 -13.30 -4.23 -4.59
C GLU A 33 -13.79 -2.91 -3.99
N LYS A 34 -13.02 -2.32 -3.07
CA LYS A 34 -13.33 -1.05 -2.40
C LYS A 34 -12.08 -0.22 -2.17
N VAL A 35 -12.23 1.11 -2.21
CA VAL A 35 -11.17 2.08 -1.89
C VAL A 35 -11.63 2.99 -0.76
N PHE A 36 -10.85 3.09 0.30
CA PHE A 36 -11.10 3.98 1.43
C PHE A 36 -9.93 4.94 1.63
N HIS A 37 -10.21 6.10 2.23
CA HIS A 37 -9.20 7.06 2.66
C HIS A 37 -9.39 7.31 4.16
N ILE A 38 -8.54 6.70 4.98
CA ILE A 38 -8.67 6.72 6.45
C ILE A 38 -7.39 7.32 7.03
N MET A 39 -7.52 8.35 7.87
CA MET A 39 -6.39 9.03 8.51
C MET A 39 -5.27 9.46 7.54
N GLY A 40 -5.65 9.87 6.33
CA GLY A 40 -4.70 10.31 5.29
C GLY A 40 -3.99 9.18 4.54
N ARG A 41 -4.38 7.92 4.74
CA ARG A 41 -3.85 6.76 3.99
C ARG A 41 -4.91 6.14 3.08
N GLU A 42 -4.50 5.76 1.88
CA GLU A 42 -5.32 4.98 0.96
C GLU A 42 -5.37 3.53 1.45
N THR A 43 -6.56 2.93 1.49
CA THR A 43 -6.76 1.52 1.84
C THR A 43 -7.53 0.84 0.72
N LEU A 44 -6.95 -0.21 0.15
CA LEU A 44 -7.55 -1.01 -0.91
C LEU A 44 -8.07 -2.32 -0.30
N VAL A 45 -9.38 -2.54 -0.34
CA VAL A 45 -9.99 -3.82 0.04
C VAL A 45 -10.26 -4.60 -1.23
N GLY A 46 -9.88 -5.87 -1.25
CA GLY A 46 -9.91 -6.66 -2.46
C GLY A 46 -9.40 -8.06 -2.29
N THR A 47 -9.19 -8.73 -3.43
CA THR A 47 -8.78 -10.14 -3.48
C THR A 47 -7.45 -10.28 -4.22
N VAL A 48 -6.55 -11.12 -3.69
CA VAL A 48 -5.30 -11.47 -4.36
C VAL A 48 -5.62 -12.43 -5.51
N GLU A 49 -5.44 -12.00 -6.76
CA GLU A 49 -5.66 -12.87 -7.92
C GLU A 49 -4.49 -13.83 -8.15
N ARG A 50 -3.27 -13.40 -7.80
CA ARG A 50 -2.03 -14.16 -7.99
C ARG A 50 -0.92 -13.64 -7.10
N GLY A 51 -0.05 -14.54 -6.66
CA GLY A 51 1.20 -14.24 -5.97
C GLY A 51 1.07 -14.13 -4.45
N VAL A 52 2.22 -13.93 -3.81
CA VAL A 52 2.31 -13.66 -2.37
C VAL A 52 2.64 -12.19 -2.17
N ILE A 53 1.86 -11.50 -1.35
CA ILE A 53 2.00 -10.08 -1.09
C ILE A 53 2.41 -9.88 0.37
N TYR A 54 3.49 -9.12 0.59
CA TYR A 54 4.01 -8.75 1.90
C TYR A 54 3.92 -7.23 2.10
N PRO A 55 3.86 -6.75 3.35
CA PRO A 55 4.22 -5.37 3.67
C PRO A 55 5.59 -5.00 3.08
N GLY A 56 5.76 -3.73 2.70
CA GLY A 56 6.94 -3.20 2.01
C GLY A 56 6.90 -3.34 0.48
N TYR A 57 6.05 -4.21 -0.08
CA TYR A 57 5.88 -4.32 -1.53
C TYR A 57 5.19 -3.08 -2.10
N LYS A 58 5.31 -2.88 -3.42
CA LYS A 58 4.74 -1.74 -4.13
C LYS A 58 3.55 -2.17 -4.96
N VAL A 59 2.47 -1.40 -4.88
CA VAL A 59 1.27 -1.57 -5.73
C VAL A 59 1.28 -0.51 -6.80
N LYS A 60 1.06 -0.89 -8.05
CA LYS A 60 1.08 0.01 -9.21
C LYS A 60 -0.32 0.26 -9.73
N GLY A 61 -0.83 1.47 -9.49
CA GLY A 61 -1.97 2.04 -10.20
C GLY A 61 -1.51 3.10 -11.20
N LYS A 62 -2.21 4.25 -11.26
CA LYS A 62 -1.71 5.43 -11.99
C LYS A 62 -0.46 6.02 -11.32
N LYS A 63 -0.30 5.76 -10.03
CA LYS A 63 0.89 6.02 -9.22
C LYS A 63 1.27 4.75 -8.47
N ALA A 64 2.51 4.67 -8.01
CA ALA A 64 2.92 3.61 -7.12
C ALA A 64 2.74 4.03 -5.65
N ALA A 65 2.45 3.04 -4.80
CA ALA A 65 2.37 3.20 -3.36
C ALA A 65 3.01 2.00 -2.67
N VAL A 66 3.53 2.18 -1.46
CA VAL A 66 4.10 1.08 -0.66
C VAL A 66 3.00 0.50 0.23
N ILE A 67 2.94 -0.83 0.34
CA ILE A 67 2.05 -1.52 1.27
C ILE A 67 2.65 -1.38 2.67
N TYR A 68 2.06 -0.53 3.50
CA TYR A 68 2.49 -0.36 4.88
C TYR A 68 2.06 -1.52 5.77
N ARG A 69 0.81 -1.98 5.61
CA ARG A 69 0.21 -3.04 6.43
C ARG A 69 -0.85 -3.78 5.65
N ILE A 70 -1.02 -5.06 6.00
CA ILE A 70 -2.05 -5.92 5.43
C ILE A 70 -2.97 -6.38 6.57
N GLU A 71 -4.28 -6.36 6.34
CA GLU A 71 -5.26 -6.93 7.25
C GLU A 71 -6.15 -7.95 6.56
N LYS A 72 -6.35 -9.10 7.21
CA LYS A 72 -7.26 -10.16 6.79
C LYS A 72 -8.21 -10.47 7.95
N GLY A 73 -9.52 -10.36 7.72
CA GLY A 73 -10.52 -10.60 8.76
C GLY A 73 -10.34 -9.73 10.01
N ARG A 74 -10.02 -8.44 9.84
CA ARG A 74 -9.77 -7.45 10.92
C ARG A 74 -8.55 -7.76 11.81
N LYS A 75 -7.62 -8.59 11.34
CA LYS A 75 -6.35 -8.88 12.01
C LYS A 75 -5.20 -8.52 11.08
N ALA A 76 -4.15 -7.92 11.64
CA ALA A 76 -2.89 -7.75 10.93
C ALA A 76 -2.28 -9.11 10.60
N VAL A 77 -1.71 -9.23 9.40
CA VAL A 77 -1.05 -10.45 8.92
C VAL A 77 0.26 -10.09 8.23
N ASP A 78 1.20 -11.04 8.23
CA ASP A 78 2.52 -10.85 7.63
C ASP A 78 2.51 -10.95 6.11
N PHE A 79 1.54 -11.67 5.55
CA PHE A 79 1.36 -11.82 4.10
C PHE A 79 -0.05 -12.31 3.74
N VAL A 80 -0.37 -12.22 2.45
CA VAL A 80 -1.57 -12.81 1.83
C VAL A 80 -1.19 -13.51 0.53
N ILE A 81 -1.97 -14.52 0.16
CA ILE A 81 -1.74 -15.38 -1.02
C ILE A 81 -2.95 -15.39 -1.96
N ASP A 82 -2.81 -16.01 -3.12
CA ASP A 82 -3.87 -16.26 -4.11
C ASP A 82 -5.21 -16.65 -3.45
N GLY A 83 -6.28 -15.94 -3.80
CA GLY A 83 -7.64 -16.13 -3.29
C GLY A 83 -7.94 -15.43 -1.98
N ASP A 84 -6.94 -14.88 -1.27
CA ASP A 84 -7.19 -14.17 -0.02
C ASP A 84 -7.87 -12.83 -0.25
N LYS A 85 -8.90 -12.57 0.54
CA LYS A 85 -9.53 -11.26 0.68
C LYS A 85 -8.87 -10.47 1.80
N ALA A 86 -8.36 -9.28 1.49
CA ALA A 86 -7.59 -8.48 2.42
C ALA A 86 -7.77 -6.97 2.21
N ALA A 87 -7.34 -6.20 3.20
CA ALA A 87 -7.16 -4.76 3.10
C ALA A 87 -5.66 -4.45 3.03
N LEU A 88 -5.24 -3.75 1.98
CA LEU A 88 -3.89 -3.20 1.83
C LEU A 88 -3.90 -1.73 2.24
N ILE A 89 -3.23 -1.40 3.34
CA ILE A 89 -3.08 -0.02 3.83
C ILE A 89 -1.79 0.54 3.25
N LEU A 90 -1.86 1.69 2.59
CA LEU A 90 -0.78 2.19 1.76
C LEU A 90 -0.10 3.45 2.33
N GLU A 91 1.20 3.55 2.07
CA GLU A 91 1.96 4.79 2.10
C GLU A 91 2.07 5.36 0.69
N GLY A 92 1.46 6.54 0.49
CA GLY A 92 1.20 7.09 -0.83
C GLY A 92 -0.22 6.81 -1.31
N SER A 93 -0.46 6.99 -2.61
CA SER A 93 -1.76 6.73 -3.24
C SER A 93 -1.51 6.19 -4.64
N THR A 94 -2.22 5.14 -5.00
CA THR A 94 -2.21 4.51 -6.32
C THR A 94 -3.13 5.22 -7.31
N LYS A 95 -4.10 6.00 -6.80
CA LYS A 95 -5.25 6.54 -7.54
C LYS A 95 -6.10 5.45 -8.22
N ALA A 96 -6.13 4.26 -7.63
CA ALA A 96 -6.96 3.14 -8.07
C ALA A 96 -8.45 3.40 -7.80
N LYS A 97 -9.29 2.66 -8.50
CA LYS A 97 -10.75 2.66 -8.39
C LYS A 97 -11.25 1.25 -8.09
N GLU A 98 -12.50 1.17 -7.64
CA GLU A 98 -13.22 -0.10 -7.55
C GLU A 98 -13.26 -0.77 -8.94
N GLY A 99 -12.96 -2.06 -8.98
CA GLY A 99 -12.88 -2.87 -10.20
C GLY A 99 -11.49 -2.92 -10.85
N ASP A 100 -10.53 -2.10 -10.43
CA ASP A 100 -9.17 -2.14 -10.98
C ASP A 100 -8.44 -3.41 -10.52
N THR A 101 -7.70 -4.07 -11.42
CA THR A 101 -6.71 -5.09 -11.07
C THR A 101 -5.32 -4.47 -11.10
N LEU A 102 -4.67 -4.40 -9.94
CA LEU A 102 -3.38 -3.74 -9.77
C LEU A 102 -2.26 -4.77 -9.71
N GLU A 103 -1.14 -4.43 -10.34
CA GLU A 103 0.09 -5.22 -10.24
C GLU A 103 0.85 -4.90 -8.96
N VAL A 104 1.43 -5.92 -8.36
CA VAL A 104 2.25 -5.82 -7.15
C VAL A 104 3.69 -6.20 -7.47
N TYR A 105 4.63 -5.43 -6.95
CA TYR A 105 6.06 -5.54 -7.20
C TYR A 105 6.82 -5.61 -5.88
N GLN A 106 7.86 -6.44 -5.81
CA GLN A 106 8.67 -6.58 -4.60
C GLN A 106 9.50 -5.33 -4.29
N SER A 107 9.97 -4.61 -5.32
CA SER A 107 10.86 -3.46 -5.19
C SER A 107 10.61 -2.40 -6.25
#